data_AF-A0A5E5PXW1-F1
#
_entry.id   AF-A0A5E5PXW1-F1
#
_cell.length_a   1.000
_cell.length_b   1.000
_cell.length_c   1.000
_cell.angle_alpha   90.00
_cell.angle_beta   90.00
_cell.angle_gamma   90.00
#
_symmetry.space_group_name_H-M   'P 1'
#
loop_
_entity.id
_entity.type
_entity.pdbx_description
1 polymer ?
#
loop_
_entity_poly.entity_id
_entity_poly.type
_entity_poly.pdbx_seq_one_letter_code
_entity_poly.pdbx_strand_id
1 'polypeptide(L)' 'MVDARYEQVRIDNLVRDCAVLIALGIDDKGKREVLGVQVSLSETEVY' A
#
# COMPACT_ATOMS: atom_id res chain seq x y z
N MET A 1 4.71 -11.60 2.01
CA MET A 1 4.00 -10.96 3.14
C MET A 1 3.47 -9.62 2.63
N VAL A 2 2.25 -9.24 2.99
CA VAL A 2 1.66 -7.96 2.58
C VAL A 2 1.30 -7.19 3.84
N ASP A 3 1.73 -5.93 3.91
CA ASP A 3 1.40 -4.98 4.98
C ASP A 3 0.60 -3.83 4.36
N ALA A 4 -0.27 -3.20 5.16
CA ALA A 4 -1.01 -2.02 4.76
C ALA A 4 -0.76 -0.88 5.75
N ARG A 5 -0.49 0.31 5.22
CA ARG A 5 -0.38 1.56 6.01
C ARG A 5 -1.48 2.52 5.55
N TYR A 6 -2.15 3.15 6.49
CA TYR A 6 -3.16 4.16 6.16
C TYR A 6 -2.54 5.54 6.29
N GLU A 7 -2.58 6.28 5.19
CA GLU A 7 -2.00 7.61 5.11
C GLU A 7 -3.06 8.61 4.70
N GLN A 8 -3.00 9.80 5.29
CA GLN A 8 -3.88 10.91 4.91
C GLN A 8 -3.35 11.59 3.66
N VAL A 9 -4.10 11.47 2.56
CA VAL A 9 -3.71 12.01 1.26
C VAL A 9 -4.74 13.01 0.78
N ARG A 10 -4.28 14.10 0.13
CA ARG A 10 -5.16 15.07 -0.51
C ARG A 10 -5.48 14.62 -1.93
N ILE A 11 -6.77 14.40 -2.21
CA ILE A 11 -7.31 14.00 -3.51
C ILE A 11 -8.58 14.82 -3.75
N ASP A 12 -8.74 15.40 -4.94
CA ASP A 12 -9.90 16.22 -5.31
C ASP A 12 -10.23 17.30 -4.26
N ASN A 13 -9.20 18.00 -3.79
CA ASN A 13 -9.27 19.03 -2.75
C ASN A 13 -9.80 18.57 -1.38
N LEU A 14 -9.92 17.27 -1.12
CA LEU A 14 -10.29 16.70 0.17
C LEU A 14 -9.18 15.82 0.73
N VAL A 15 -8.97 15.85 2.05
CA VAL A 15 -8.06 14.90 2.73
C VAL A 15 -8.85 13.65 3.09
N ARG A 16 -8.34 12.48 2.69
CA ARG A 16 -8.96 11.17 2.95
C ARG A 16 -7.90 10.15 3.35
N ASP A 17 -8.31 9.14 4.10
CA ASP A 17 -7.46 7.99 4.41
C ASP A 17 -7.34 7.11 3.18
N CYS A 18 -6.11 6.74 2.82
CA CYS A 18 -5.81 5.83 1.71
C CYS A 18 -4.95 4.66 2.23
N ALA A 19 -5.23 3.46 1.75
CA ALA A 19 -4.42 2.28 2.08
C ALA A 19 -3.23 2.20 1.12
N VAL A 20 -2.03 2.14 1.68
CA VAL A 20 -0.77 1.87 0.97
C VAL A 20 -0.38 0.43 1.24
N LEU A 21 -0.51 -0.40 0.22
CA LEU A 21 -0.20 -1.82 0.25
C LEU A 21 1.27 -2.01 -0.14
N ILE A 22 2.05 -2.68 0.70
CA ILE A 22 3.46 -2.95 0.47
C ILE A 22 3.66 -4.46 0.43
N ALA A 23 4.13 -4.96 -0.72
CA ALA A 23 4.52 -6.35 -0.87
C ALA A 23 6.00 -6.51 -0.50
N LEU A 24 6.27 -7.37 0.49
CA LEU A 24 7.61 -7.71 0.93
C LEU A 24 7.99 -9.13 0.52
N GLY A 25 9.21 -9.25 -0.01
CA GLY A 25 9.85 -10.48 -0.45
C GLY A 25 11.20 -10.70 0.21
N ILE A 26 11.79 -11.85 -0.10
CA ILE A 26 13.16 -12.20 0.25
C ILE A 26 13.90 -12.49 -1.06
N ASP A 27 15.03 -11.82 -1.28
CA ASP A 27 15.87 -12.01 -2.45
C ASP A 27 16.62 -13.36 -2.41
N ASP A 28 17.34 -13.68 -3.49
CA ASP A 28 18.16 -14.89 -3.61
C ASP A 28 19.32 -14.96 -2.58
N LYS A 29 19.63 -13.85 -1.90
CA LYS A 29 20.64 -13.72 -0.84
C LYS A 29 20.03 -13.73 0.56
N GLY A 30 18.72 -13.96 0.69
CA GLY A 30 18.03 -14.03 1.98
C GLY A 30 17.70 -12.67 2.60
N LYS A 31 17.80 -11.56 1.85
CA LYS A 31 17.51 -10.20 2.35
C LYS A 31 16.09 -9.78 2.02
N ARG A 32 15.50 -8.98 2.92
CA ARG A 32 14.18 -8.38 2.70
C ARG A 32 14.26 -7.29 1.64
N GLU A 33 13.30 -7.31 0.71
CA GLU A 33 13.13 -6.29 -0.31
C GLU A 33 11.65 -5.95 -0.53
N VAL A 34 11.40 -4.75 -1.05
CA VAL A 34 10.07 -4.33 -1.49
C VAL A 34 9.87 -4.82 -2.92
N LEU A 35 8.90 -5.70 -3.11
CA LEU A 35 8.57 -6.26 -4.43
C LEU A 35 7.59 -5.38 -5.21
N GLY A 36 6.81 -4.57 -4.52
CA GLY A 36 5.82 -3.69 -5.13
C GLY A 36 5.07 -2.86 -4.11
N VAL A 37 4.51 -1.75 -4.59
CA VAL A 37 3.68 -0.83 -3.81
C VAL A 37 2.44 -0.49 -4.63
N GLN A 38 1.29 -0.48 -3.98
CA GLN A 38 0.02 -0.04 -4.57
C GLN A 38 -0.69 0.89 -3.57
N VAL A 39 -1.44 1.86 -4.09
CA VAL A 39 -2.36 2.69 -3.29
C VAL A 39 -3.79 2.31 -3.66
N SER A 40 -4.63 2.10 -2.65
CA SER A 40 -6.07 1.99 -2.80
C SER A 40 -6.76 3.12 -2.04
N LEU A 41 -7.65 3.83 -2.72
CA LEU A 41 -8.37 4.99 -2.18
C LEU A 41 -9.55 4.59 -1.27
N SER A 42 -9.82 3.29 -1.15
CA SER A 42 -10.82 2.69 -0.26
C SER A 42 -10.51 1.19 -0.15
N GLU A 43 -10.36 0.62 1.05
CA GLU A 43 -10.21 -0.84 1.21
C GLU A 43 -11.39 -1.64 0.69
N THR A 44 -12.52 -0.96 0.51
CA THR A 44 -13.77 -1.50 0.01
C THR A 44 -13.98 -0.97 -1.40
N GLU A 45 -13.24 -1.53 -2.36
CA GLU A 45 -13.65 -1.52 -3.76
C GLU A 45 -14.64 -2.68 -3.94
N VAL A 46 -15.93 -2.43 -3.65
CA VAL A 46 -17.02 -3.33 -4.05
C VAL A 46 -17.20 -3.16 -5.56
N TYR A 47 -16.85 -4.19 -6.32
CA TYR A 47 -17.34 -4.39 -7.68
C TYR A 47 -18.18 -5.66 -7.73
#